data_AF-A0A372RSI7-F1
#
_entry.id   AF-A0A372RSI7-F1
#
_cell.length_a   1.000
_cell.length_b   1.000
_cell.length_c   1.000
_cell.angle_alpha   90.00
_cell.angle_beta   90.00
_cell.angle_gamma   90.00
#
_symmetry.space_group_name_H-M   'P 1'
#
loop_
_entity.id
_entity.type
_entity.pdbx_description
1 polymer ?
#
loop_
_entity_poly.entity_id
_entity_poly.type
_entity_poly.pdbx_seq_one_letter_code
_entity_poly.pdbx_strand_id
1 'polypeptide(L)'
;MRIASTKLRKQIYLILNNCGFSDMYGKNNAKHEHPFISFYKEKLNKTINELRTIKDQEKIAVDHLAATIIREVIKIFWFRLKIHDSVAQYVWIPFNAKVDEIFMEGENFDDSDNENLYVDLCYFPLIGKDLTSNNHEVYVPAKVFVRKNQ
;
A
#
# COMPACT_ATOMS: atom_id res chain seq x y z
N MET A 1 9.75 -4.87 31.08
CA MET A 1 8.32 -5.02 30.70
C MET A 1 7.98 -4.62 29.24
N ARG A 2 8.86 -3.94 28.46
CA ARG A 2 8.60 -3.57 27.04
C ARG A 2 8.78 -4.70 26.00
N ILE A 3 9.55 -5.74 26.32
CA ILE A 3 9.86 -6.83 25.39
C ILE A 3 8.66 -7.78 25.24
N ALA A 4 7.99 -8.10 26.35
CA ALA A 4 6.79 -8.95 26.36
C ALA A 4 5.63 -8.33 25.55
N SER A 5 5.41 -7.01 25.67
CA SER A 5 4.38 -6.30 24.89
C SER A 5 4.71 -6.21 23.40
N THR A 6 5.99 -6.02 23.05
CA THR A 6 6.44 -6.02 21.65
C THR A 6 6.24 -7.38 21.00
N LYS A 7 6.62 -8.47 21.67
CA LYS A 7 6.43 -9.83 21.16
C LYS A 7 4.95 -10.16 20.95
N LEU A 8 4.09 -9.82 21.91
CA LEU A 8 2.65 -10.02 21.81
C LEU A 8 2.05 -9.23 20.63
N ARG A 9 2.41 -7.95 20.49
CA ARG A 9 2.00 -7.12 19.33
C ARG A 9 2.34 -7.79 18.00
N LYS A 10 3.58 -8.25 17.84
CA LYS A 10 4.01 -8.92 16.60
C LYS A 10 3.19 -10.18 16.32
N GLN A 11 2.94 -11.00 17.33
CA GLN A 11 2.13 -12.21 17.19
C GLN A 11 0.68 -11.89 16.76
N ILE A 12 0.05 -10.90 17.40
CA ILE A 12 -1.30 -10.44 17.04
C ILE A 12 -1.34 -10.01 15.56
N TYR A 13 -0.42 -9.13 15.14
CA TYR A 13 -0.41 -8.63 13.77
C TYR A 13 0.00 -9.67 12.73
N LEU A 14 0.82 -10.66 13.09
CA LEU A 14 1.12 -11.79 12.22
C LEU A 14 -0.12 -12.65 11.95
N ILE A 15 -0.91 -12.91 12.99
CA ILE A 15 -2.19 -13.64 12.86
C ILE A 15 -3.16 -12.82 12.00
N LEU A 16 -3.36 -11.54 12.33
CA LEU A 16 -4.26 -10.65 11.58
C LEU A 16 -3.85 -10.47 10.11
N ASN A 17 -2.55 -10.44 9.80
CA ASN A 17 -2.06 -10.42 8.42
C ASN A 17 -2.57 -11.60 7.58
N ASN A 18 -2.76 -12.76 8.21
CA ASN A 18 -3.19 -13.97 7.52
C ASN A 18 -4.72 -14.14 7.54
N CYS A 19 -5.38 -13.78 8.65
CA CYS A 19 -6.81 -14.09 8.84
C CYS A 19 -7.73 -12.88 9.01
N GLY A 20 -7.20 -11.66 9.21
CA GLY A 20 -8.00 -10.50 9.66
C GLY A 20 -9.13 -10.10 8.70
N PHE A 21 -8.97 -10.39 7.41
CA PHE A 21 -9.98 -10.15 6.37
C PHE A 21 -10.06 -11.33 5.39
N SER A 22 -9.81 -12.54 5.87
CA SER A 22 -10.03 -13.76 5.08
C SER A 22 -11.51 -13.97 4.84
N ASP A 23 -11.83 -14.74 3.81
CA ASP A 23 -13.20 -15.15 3.56
C ASP A 23 -13.72 -15.98 4.73
N MET A 24 -15.02 -15.86 4.97
CA MET A 24 -15.75 -16.52 6.04
C MET A 24 -16.39 -17.80 5.52
N TYR A 25 -16.57 -18.78 6.40
CA TYR A 25 -17.27 -20.01 6.08
C TYR A 25 -18.65 -20.00 6.76
N GLY A 26 -19.71 -20.08 5.95
CA GLY A 26 -21.09 -20.16 6.40
C GLY A 26 -21.55 -21.60 6.65
N LYS A 27 -22.86 -21.77 6.87
CA LYS A 27 -23.49 -23.09 6.91
C LYS A 27 -23.18 -23.84 5.60
N ASN A 28 -22.93 -25.14 5.69
CA ASN A 28 -22.54 -26.02 4.58
C ASN A 28 -21.17 -25.70 3.94
N ASN A 29 -20.24 -25.08 4.68
CA ASN A 29 -18.91 -24.69 4.19
C ASN A 29 -18.94 -23.73 2.98
N ALA A 30 -20.06 -23.02 2.77
CA ALA A 30 -20.15 -22.00 1.75
C ALA A 30 -19.20 -20.85 2.07
N LYS A 31 -18.34 -20.49 1.11
CA LYS A 31 -17.35 -19.42 1.24
C LYS A 31 -18.03 -18.08 0.97
N HIS A 32 -17.97 -17.18 1.94
CA HIS A 32 -18.51 -15.83 1.83
C HIS A 32 -17.40 -14.80 1.97
N GLU A 33 -17.41 -13.79 1.11
CA GLU A 33 -16.43 -12.71 1.21
C GLU A 33 -16.63 -11.92 2.52
N HIS A 34 -15.53 -11.45 3.09
CA HIS A 34 -15.59 -10.65 4.30
C HIS A 34 -16.37 -9.33 4.04
N PRO A 35 -17.33 -8.91 4.89
CA PRO A 35 -18.23 -7.78 4.59
C PRO A 35 -17.50 -6.46 4.33
N PHE A 36 -16.42 -6.20 5.09
CA PHE A 36 -15.54 -5.06 4.85
C PHE A 36 -14.96 -5.07 3.43
N ILE A 37 -14.49 -6.23 2.95
CA ILE A 37 -13.90 -6.36 1.62
C ILE A 37 -14.97 -6.15 0.55
N SER A 38 -16.14 -6.75 0.71
CA SER A 38 -17.26 -6.55 -0.22
C SER A 38 -17.67 -5.09 -0.33
N PHE A 39 -17.79 -4.38 0.81
CA PHE A 39 -18.15 -2.97 0.85
C PHE A 39 -17.14 -2.07 0.13
N TYR A 40 -15.84 -2.25 0.39
CA TYR A 40 -14.81 -1.44 -0.27
C TYR A 40 -14.59 -1.82 -1.73
N LYS A 41 -14.83 -3.09 -2.10
CA LYS A 41 -14.83 -3.52 -3.50
C LYS A 41 -15.89 -2.78 -4.30
N GLU A 42 -17.12 -2.71 -3.78
CA GLU A 42 -18.20 -1.96 -4.44
C GLU A 42 -17.83 -0.48 -4.63
N LYS A 43 -17.26 0.15 -3.60
CA LYS A 43 -16.77 1.54 -3.69
C LYS A 43 -15.67 1.71 -4.72
N LEU A 44 -14.65 0.84 -4.70
CA LEU A 44 -13.53 0.91 -5.65
C LEU A 44 -14.02 0.77 -7.09
N ASN A 45 -14.90 -0.20 -7.34
CA ASN A 45 -15.47 -0.41 -8.66
C ASN A 45 -16.32 0.78 -9.13
N LYS A 46 -17.08 1.41 -8.22
CA LYS A 46 -17.82 2.62 -8.54
C LYS A 46 -16.89 3.75 -8.97
N THR A 47 -15.82 4.00 -8.21
CA THR A 47 -14.81 5.01 -8.56
C THR A 47 -14.12 4.70 -9.88
N ILE A 48 -13.77 3.44 -10.15
CA ILE A 48 -13.18 3.06 -11.43
C ILE A 48 -14.15 3.30 -12.58
N ASN A 49 -15.45 3.00 -12.39
CA ASN A 49 -16.48 3.22 -13.41
C ASN A 49 -16.69 4.70 -13.76
N GLU A 50 -16.38 5.63 -12.85
CA GLU A 50 -16.38 7.08 -13.12
C GLU A 50 -15.24 7.48 -14.07
N LEU A 51 -14.13 6.73 -14.07
CA LEU A 51 -12.97 6.99 -14.92
C LEU A 51 -12.98 6.17 -16.23
N ARG A 52 -13.53 4.96 -16.19
CA ARG A 52 -13.62 4.04 -17.34
C ARG A 52 -14.76 3.05 -17.17
N THR A 53 -15.59 2.88 -18.20
CA THR A 53 -16.61 1.81 -18.22
C THR A 53 -15.99 0.45 -18.53
N ILE A 54 -16.18 -0.52 -17.64
CA ILE A 54 -15.72 -1.91 -17.79
C ILE A 54 -16.92 -2.80 -18.10
N LYS A 55 -16.83 -3.65 -19.13
CA LYS A 55 -17.95 -4.48 -19.64
C LYS A 55 -17.74 -5.98 -19.41
N ASP A 56 -18.85 -6.70 -19.31
CA ASP A 56 -18.98 -8.16 -19.42
C ASP A 56 -17.89 -8.97 -18.68
N GLN A 57 -17.04 -9.68 -19.42
CA GLN A 57 -16.03 -10.60 -18.89
C GLN A 57 -14.90 -9.88 -18.14
N GLU A 58 -14.54 -8.66 -18.55
CA GLU A 58 -13.50 -7.86 -17.89
C GLU A 58 -13.94 -7.49 -16.47
N LYS A 59 -15.25 -7.24 -16.27
CA LYS A 59 -15.81 -6.88 -14.98
C LYS A 59 -15.61 -7.96 -13.91
N ILE A 60 -15.79 -9.23 -14.27
CA ILE A 60 -15.62 -10.36 -13.33
C ILE A 60 -14.16 -10.43 -12.85
N ALA A 61 -13.20 -10.30 -13.78
CA ALA A 61 -11.79 -10.32 -13.46
C ALA A 61 -11.38 -9.12 -12.58
N VAL A 62 -11.87 -7.93 -12.91
CA VAL A 62 -11.63 -6.70 -12.15
C VAL A 62 -12.21 -6.78 -10.76
N ASP A 63 -13.42 -7.33 -10.59
CA ASP A 63 -14.05 -7.52 -9.28
C ASP A 63 -13.23 -8.46 -8.37
N HIS A 64 -12.71 -9.56 -8.91
CA HIS A 64 -11.83 -10.47 -8.18
C HIS A 64 -10.50 -9.81 -7.81
N LEU A 65 -9.95 -9.01 -8.73
CA LEU A 65 -8.70 -8.30 -8.49
C LEU A 65 -8.88 -7.20 -7.43
N ALA A 66 -9.98 -6.48 -7.45
CA ALA A 66 -10.33 -5.45 -6.47
C ALA A 66 -10.32 -6.01 -5.04
N ALA A 67 -10.96 -7.17 -4.83
CA ALA A 67 -10.95 -7.84 -3.54
C ALA A 67 -9.53 -8.21 -3.07
N THR A 68 -8.67 -8.65 -4.00
CA THR A 68 -7.27 -8.99 -3.71
C THR A 68 -6.46 -7.76 -3.37
N ILE A 69 -6.56 -6.70 -4.18
CA ILE A 69 -5.86 -5.42 -3.96
C ILE A 69 -6.20 -4.84 -2.60
N ILE A 70 -7.49 -4.76 -2.26
CA ILE A 70 -7.94 -4.21 -0.97
C ILE A 70 -7.33 -5.01 0.20
N ARG A 71 -7.33 -6.35 0.12
CA ARG A 71 -6.72 -7.19 1.15
C ARG A 71 -5.22 -6.94 1.27
N GLU A 72 -4.48 -6.85 0.17
CA GLU A 72 -3.03 -6.62 0.21
C GLU A 72 -2.68 -5.22 0.74
N VAL A 73 -3.43 -4.18 0.36
CA VAL A 73 -3.27 -2.82 0.90
C VAL A 73 -3.45 -2.81 2.42
N ILE A 74 -4.54 -3.42 2.92
CA ILE A 74 -4.78 -3.51 4.37
C ILE A 74 -3.67 -4.30 5.06
N LYS A 75 -3.27 -5.45 4.49
CA LYS A 75 -2.18 -6.27 5.04
C LYS A 75 -0.91 -5.47 5.20
N ILE A 76 -0.51 -4.71 4.19
CA ILE A 76 0.68 -3.87 4.26
C ILE A 76 0.50 -2.81 5.35
N PHE A 77 -0.48 -1.91 5.20
CA PHE A 77 -0.52 -0.67 5.97
C PHE A 77 -1.08 -0.82 7.39
N TRP A 78 -2.00 -1.77 7.63
CA TRP A 78 -2.60 -1.98 8.96
C TRP A 78 -1.87 -3.06 9.77
N PHE A 79 -1.23 -4.04 9.12
CA PHE A 79 -0.67 -5.19 9.81
C PHE A 79 0.86 -5.30 9.69
N ARG A 80 1.41 -5.43 8.48
CA ARG A 80 2.85 -5.71 8.27
C ARG A 80 3.74 -4.62 8.86
N LEU A 81 3.38 -3.35 8.68
CA LEU A 81 4.13 -2.23 9.29
C LEU A 81 4.18 -2.31 10.83
N LYS A 82 3.20 -3.00 11.45
CA LYS A 82 3.12 -3.24 12.89
C LYS A 82 3.78 -4.54 13.34
N ILE A 83 4.49 -5.27 12.47
CA ILE A 83 5.25 -6.49 12.84
C ILE A 83 6.73 -6.15 13.13
N HIS A 84 7.25 -5.04 12.60
CA HIS A 84 8.62 -4.61 12.86
C HIS A 84 8.85 -4.26 14.34
N ASP A 85 10.09 -4.42 14.83
CA ASP A 85 10.47 -4.15 16.23
C ASP A 85 10.15 -2.71 16.63
N SER A 86 10.57 -1.76 15.80
CA SER A 86 9.96 -0.43 15.72
C SER A 86 8.87 -0.45 14.68
N VAL A 87 7.70 0.13 15.01
CA VAL A 87 6.61 0.27 14.05
C VAL A 87 7.10 1.10 12.87
N ALA A 88 7.04 0.53 11.68
CA ALA A 88 7.41 1.22 10.46
C ALA A 88 6.40 2.34 10.16
N GLN A 89 6.92 3.44 9.62
CA GLN A 89 6.19 4.61 9.17
C GLN A 89 6.08 4.57 7.65
N TYR A 90 5.09 5.27 7.11
CA TYR A 90 5.02 5.52 5.68
C TYR A 90 4.70 6.99 5.41
N VAL A 91 5.25 7.53 4.32
CA VAL A 91 5.08 8.92 3.91
C VAL A 91 4.77 8.96 2.43
N TRP A 92 3.68 9.65 2.08
CA TRP A 92 3.36 9.98 0.69
C TRP A 92 4.13 11.23 0.30
N ILE A 93 4.92 11.13 -0.76
CA ILE A 93 5.70 12.26 -1.25
C ILE A 93 4.75 13.23 -1.98
N PRO A 94 4.72 14.52 -1.61
CA PRO A 94 3.80 15.45 -2.22
C PRO A 94 4.18 15.76 -3.67
N PHE A 95 3.18 16.16 -4.45
CA PHE A 95 3.39 16.76 -5.77
C PHE A 95 4.40 17.91 -5.68
N ASN A 96 5.25 18.02 -6.70
CA ASN A 96 6.27 19.03 -6.83
C ASN A 96 7.41 18.98 -5.79
N ALA A 97 7.52 17.89 -5.01
CA ALA A 97 8.74 17.63 -4.25
C ALA A 97 9.92 17.40 -5.21
N LYS A 98 11.10 17.93 -4.89
CA LYS A 98 12.32 17.62 -5.62
C LYS A 98 12.64 16.13 -5.42
N VAL A 99 13.02 15.45 -6.50
CA VAL A 99 13.40 14.03 -6.43
C VAL A 99 14.64 13.87 -5.55
N ASP A 100 14.56 12.88 -4.67
CA ASP A 100 15.67 12.41 -3.84
C ASP A 100 15.76 10.89 -3.99
N GLU A 101 16.79 10.43 -4.69
CA GLU A 101 16.99 9.00 -5.03
C GLU A 101 17.22 8.11 -3.80
N ILE A 102 17.53 8.69 -2.64
CA ILE A 102 17.60 7.92 -1.38
C ILE A 102 16.20 7.49 -0.93
N PHE A 103 15.19 8.34 -1.18
CA PHE A 103 13.83 8.17 -0.69
C PHE A 103 12.83 7.79 -1.78
N MET A 104 13.22 7.86 -3.05
CA MET A 104 12.32 7.73 -4.19
C MET A 104 12.94 6.85 -5.27
N GLU A 105 12.09 6.06 -5.92
CA GLU A 105 12.39 5.32 -7.13
C GLU A 105 11.36 5.71 -8.20
N GLY A 106 11.79 5.87 -9.45
CA GLY A 106 10.92 6.10 -10.58
C GLY A 106 11.49 5.46 -11.83
N GLU A 107 10.59 5.03 -12.73
CA GLU A 107 10.97 4.28 -13.94
C GLU A 107 11.76 5.11 -14.96
N ASN A 108 11.71 6.45 -14.87
CA ASN A 108 12.31 7.38 -15.83
C ASN A 108 13.52 8.16 -15.27
N PHE A 109 14.21 7.64 -14.24
CA PHE A 109 15.37 8.32 -13.66
C PHE A 109 16.61 8.24 -14.57
N ASP A 110 16.77 7.12 -15.28
CA ASP A 110 17.97 6.79 -16.07
C ASP A 110 18.19 7.67 -17.32
N ASP A 111 17.20 8.45 -17.76
CA ASP A 111 17.30 9.37 -18.90
C ASP A 111 17.73 10.79 -18.49
N SER A 112 18.04 11.02 -17.21
CA SER A 112 18.15 12.36 -16.62
C SER A 112 19.53 12.66 -16.02
N ASP A 113 20.58 12.56 -16.82
CA ASP A 113 21.87 13.16 -16.45
C ASP A 113 21.69 14.69 -16.25
N ASN A 114 21.56 15.13 -14.99
CA ASN A 114 21.53 16.52 -14.49
C ASN A 114 20.24 17.36 -14.65
N GLU A 115 19.05 16.77 -14.71
CA GLU A 115 17.82 17.58 -14.71
C GLU A 115 17.17 17.67 -13.32
N ASN A 116 16.71 18.87 -12.95
CA ASN A 116 15.88 19.04 -11.75
C ASN A 116 14.53 18.36 -11.98
N LEU A 117 14.43 17.11 -11.55
CA LEU A 117 13.21 16.33 -11.55
C LEU A 117 12.37 16.63 -10.32
N TYR A 118 11.06 16.69 -10.55
CA TYR A 118 10.06 16.89 -9.53
C TYR A 118 8.99 15.81 -9.60
N VAL A 119 8.46 15.43 -8.45
CA VAL A 119 7.40 14.43 -8.34
C VAL A 119 6.13 14.96 -9.01
N ASP A 120 5.60 14.19 -9.95
CA ASP A 120 4.28 14.40 -10.56
C ASP A 120 3.21 13.59 -9.82
N LEU A 121 3.49 12.32 -9.52
CA LEU A 121 2.59 11.46 -8.75
C LEU A 121 3.38 10.47 -7.91
N CYS A 122 3.07 10.40 -6.61
CA CYS A 122 3.50 9.31 -5.74
C CYS A 122 2.43 8.22 -5.71
N TYR A 123 2.72 7.06 -6.31
CA TYR A 123 1.76 5.95 -6.41
C TYR A 123 2.05 4.81 -5.41
N PHE A 124 3.20 4.84 -4.76
CA PHE A 124 3.48 4.01 -3.58
C PHE A 124 4.31 4.82 -2.58
N PRO A 125 3.99 4.81 -1.27
CA PRO A 125 4.65 5.68 -0.30
C PRO A 125 6.05 5.16 0.05
N LEU A 126 6.88 6.07 0.54
CA LEU A 126 8.12 5.74 1.25
C LEU A 126 7.75 4.96 2.51
N ILE A 127 8.44 3.87 2.80
CA ILE A 127 8.28 3.07 4.02
C ILE A 127 9.62 2.96 4.71
N GLY A 128 9.65 3.22 6.01
CA GLY A 128 10.88 3.15 6.78
C GLY A 128 10.69 3.43 8.26
N LYS A 129 11.79 3.79 8.91
CA LYS A 129 11.84 4.11 10.33
C LYS A 129 12.55 5.44 10.53
N ASP A 130 12.08 6.20 11.51
CA ASP A 130 12.67 7.49 11.93
C ASP A 130 12.92 8.42 10.73
N LEU A 131 11.96 8.43 9.80
CA LEU A 131 12.05 9.07 8.47
C LEU A 131 12.25 10.60 8.53
N THR A 132 12.04 11.21 9.69
CA THR A 132 12.26 12.65 9.93
C THR A 132 13.60 12.93 10.61
N SER A 133 14.45 11.92 10.84
CA SER A 133 15.72 12.02 11.55
C SER A 133 16.91 11.75 10.64
N ASN A 134 18.11 12.15 11.08
CA ASN A 134 19.35 11.86 10.37
C ASN A 134 19.73 10.37 10.39
N ASN A 135 19.12 9.57 11.27
CA ASN A 135 19.33 8.12 11.37
C ASN A 135 18.17 7.35 10.74
N HIS A 136 17.56 7.91 9.70
CA HIS A 136 16.45 7.26 9.00
C HIS A 136 16.90 5.93 8.39
N GLU A 137 15.98 4.98 8.37
CA GLU A 137 16.18 3.69 7.72
C GLU A 137 15.07 3.54 6.66
N VAL A 138 15.45 3.51 5.39
CA VAL A 138 14.53 3.27 4.27
C VAL A 138 14.39 1.77 4.06
N TYR A 139 13.16 1.26 4.16
CA TYR A 139 12.84 -0.13 3.85
C TYR A 139 12.35 -0.29 2.41
N VAL A 140 11.51 0.65 1.97
CA VAL A 140 10.98 0.71 0.61
C VAL A 140 10.94 2.18 0.20
N PRO A 141 11.70 2.61 -0.81
CA PRO A 141 11.58 3.97 -1.33
C PRO A 141 10.19 4.22 -1.93
N ALA A 142 9.77 5.48 -1.96
CA ALA A 142 8.52 5.88 -2.60
C ALA A 142 8.60 5.62 -4.09
N LYS A 143 7.54 5.07 -4.68
CA LYS A 143 7.46 4.95 -6.13
C LYS A 143 6.75 6.15 -6.72
N VAL A 144 7.44 6.84 -7.62
CA VAL A 144 7.02 8.14 -8.15
C VAL A 144 7.10 8.20 -9.67
N PHE A 145 6.14 8.89 -10.28
CA PHE A 145 6.30 9.48 -11.60
C PHE A 145 6.93 10.86 -11.45
N VAL A 146 7.80 11.21 -12.40
CA VAL A 146 8.59 12.44 -12.38
C VAL A 146 8.38 13.26 -13.63
N ARG A 147 8.57 14.56 -13.50
CA ARG A 147 8.54 15.53 -14.58
C ARG A 147 9.71 16.51 -14.42
N LYS A 148 10.17 17.07 -15.54
CA LYS A 148 11.13 18.17 -15.55
C LYS A 148 10.44 19.45 -15.06
N ASN A 149 11.21 20.38 -14.49
CA ASN A 149 10.70 21.73 -14.20
C ASN A 149 10.23 22.39 -15.51
N GLN A 150 9.01 22.93 -15.51
CA GLN A 150 8.50 23.74 -16.63
C GLN A 150 9.03 25.18 -16.55
#